data_AF-A0A7W0W550-F1
#
_entry.id   AF-A0A7W0W550-F1
#
_cell.length_a   1.000
_cell.length_b   1.000
_cell.length_c   1.000
_cell.angle_alpha   90.00
_cell.angle_beta   90.00
_cell.angle_gamma   90.00
#
_symmetry.space_group_name_H-M   'P 1'
#
loop_
_entity.id
_entity.type
_entity.pdbx_description
1 polymer ?
#
loop_
_entity_poly.entity_id
_entity_poly.type
_entity_poly.pdbx_seq_one_letter_code
_entity_poly.pdbx_strand_id
1 'polypeptide(L)'
;MKYLRRSIIALVIHLALFFNIERLDFNEENVVDLLSFVYILTLIAVLAVIMIPFFRKRPLWISLSYWGVIYVLIRLTFFNTRSFVGINLYLSITEVAFLMVAVWLAYQVALDLDDFEQAVINMTLPQLNRQVRRLAESGDEIQTEMIRSRRHRRPLSVLVIKPDANSVTTAIHRTVQEVQQAMMTRYVVTSLTSVVSDVMRRTDTIFEQPNANQFIVMSPETSTLNSGAFIERIQTAATEKLGVNVICGVASFPDDALTFDELVREAESHAARQQSRSSQAKPPTEARSSVQTEV
;
A
#
# COMPACT_ATOMS: atom_id res chain seq x y z
N MET A 1 -0.19 -0.39 -11.47
CA MET A 1 -1.66 -0.65 -11.45
C MET A 1 -2.24 -1.06 -12.80
N LYS A 2 -2.01 -0.33 -13.92
CA LYS A 2 -2.56 -0.72 -15.24
C LYS A 2 -2.04 -2.08 -15.76
N TYR A 3 -0.76 -2.39 -15.48
CA TYR A 3 -0.11 -3.63 -15.90
C TYR A 3 -0.64 -4.86 -15.13
N LEU A 4 -0.66 -4.82 -13.79
CA LEU A 4 -1.24 -5.89 -12.96
C LEU A 4 -2.67 -6.27 -13.37
N ARG A 5 -3.55 -5.26 -13.58
CA ARG A 5 -4.93 -5.51 -14.02
C ARG A 5 -4.98 -6.24 -15.37
N ARG A 6 -4.13 -5.84 -16.32
CA ARG A 6 -4.08 -6.47 -17.65
C ARG A 6 -3.57 -7.90 -17.57
N SER A 7 -2.54 -8.17 -16.75
CA SER A 7 -1.96 -9.50 -16.59
C SER A 7 -2.93 -10.47 -15.92
N ILE A 8 -3.67 -10.03 -14.89
CA ILE A 8 -4.71 -10.84 -14.24
C ILE A 8 -5.85 -11.14 -15.21
N ILE A 9 -6.34 -10.13 -15.95
CA ILE A 9 -7.41 -10.34 -16.95
C ILE A 9 -6.95 -11.33 -18.03
N ALA A 10 -5.71 -11.20 -18.52
CA ALA A 10 -5.16 -12.12 -19.51
C ALA A 10 -5.08 -13.57 -18.97
N LEU A 11 -4.63 -13.77 -17.74
CA LEU A 11 -4.58 -15.08 -17.08
C LEU A 11 -5.97 -15.68 -16.93
N VAL A 12 -6.95 -14.89 -16.48
CA VAL A 12 -8.33 -15.34 -16.30
C VAL A 12 -8.97 -15.72 -17.63
N ILE A 13 -8.78 -14.91 -18.67
CA ILE A 13 -9.28 -15.23 -20.03
C ILE A 13 -8.63 -16.51 -20.55
N HIS A 14 -7.32 -16.68 -20.35
CA HIS A 14 -6.61 -17.89 -20.77
C HIS A 14 -7.14 -19.14 -20.05
N LEU A 15 -7.31 -19.08 -18.73
CA LEU A 15 -7.88 -20.19 -17.96
C LEU A 15 -9.32 -20.48 -18.38
N ALA A 16 -10.15 -19.43 -18.57
CA ALA A 16 -11.51 -19.61 -19.04
C ALA A 16 -11.56 -20.29 -20.41
N LEU A 17 -10.72 -19.87 -21.36
CA LEU A 17 -10.65 -20.50 -22.68
C LEU A 17 -10.15 -21.94 -22.56
N PHE A 18 -9.09 -22.18 -21.78
CA PHE A 18 -8.50 -23.50 -21.60
C PHE A 18 -9.48 -24.51 -20.98
N PHE A 19 -10.20 -24.13 -19.93
CA PHE A 19 -11.17 -25.02 -19.26
C PHE A 19 -12.50 -25.18 -20.00
N ASN A 20 -12.81 -24.31 -20.97
CA ASN A 20 -14.04 -24.40 -21.76
C ASN A 20 -13.81 -24.92 -23.19
N ILE A 21 -12.57 -25.16 -23.61
CA ILE A 21 -12.29 -25.58 -25.00
C ILE A 21 -12.92 -26.94 -25.33
N GLU A 22 -12.96 -27.87 -24.37
CA GLU A 22 -13.61 -29.18 -24.50
C GLU A 22 -15.14 -29.06 -24.56
N ARG A 23 -15.73 -28.00 -23.97
CA ARG A 23 -17.17 -27.72 -24.03
C ARG A 23 -17.60 -27.02 -25.31
N LEU A 24 -16.66 -26.51 -26.11
CA LEU A 24 -16.91 -25.80 -27.35
C LEU A 24 -16.92 -26.75 -28.57
N ASP A 25 -16.66 -28.04 -28.38
CA ASP A 25 -16.76 -29.03 -29.45
C ASP A 25 -18.25 -29.37 -29.69
N PHE A 26 -18.82 -28.81 -30.75
CA PHE A 26 -20.25 -28.91 -31.08
C PHE A 26 -20.60 -30.08 -32.02
N ASN A 27 -19.65 -30.97 -32.34
CA ASN A 27 -19.85 -32.10 -33.26
C ASN A 27 -19.59 -33.46 -32.59
N GLU A 28 -20.23 -34.52 -33.13
CA GLU A 28 -20.23 -35.89 -32.57
C GLU A 28 -18.85 -36.59 -32.51
N GLU A 29 -17.82 -36.04 -33.16
CA GLU A 29 -16.44 -36.48 -33.00
C GLU A 29 -15.68 -35.49 -32.12
N ASN A 30 -15.39 -35.87 -30.87
CA ASN A 30 -14.52 -35.10 -29.97
C ASN A 30 -13.11 -35.01 -30.56
N VAL A 31 -12.82 -33.96 -31.33
CA VAL A 31 -11.51 -33.75 -31.98
C VAL A 31 -10.50 -33.22 -30.97
N VAL A 32 -10.98 -32.58 -29.88
CA VAL A 32 -10.13 -31.98 -28.82
C VAL A 32 -10.40 -32.63 -27.46
N ASP A 33 -9.99 -33.89 -27.30
CA ASP A 33 -10.01 -34.61 -26.02
C ASP A 33 -8.68 -34.46 -25.26
N LEU A 34 -8.57 -33.35 -24.51
CA LEU A 34 -7.43 -33.02 -23.63
C LEU A 34 -7.37 -33.97 -22.43
N LEU A 35 -6.18 -34.48 -22.12
CA LEU A 35 -6.04 -35.39 -20.99
C LEU A 35 -6.38 -34.69 -19.66
N SER A 36 -7.25 -35.31 -18.85
CA SER A 36 -7.77 -34.71 -17.62
C SER A 36 -6.69 -34.23 -16.63
N PHE A 37 -5.52 -34.89 -16.63
CA PHE A 37 -4.41 -34.51 -15.75
C PHE A 37 -3.79 -33.16 -16.12
N VAL A 38 -3.87 -32.72 -17.38
CA VAL A 38 -3.25 -31.46 -17.85
C VAL A 38 -3.96 -30.27 -17.23
N TYR A 39 -5.28 -30.36 -17.03
CA TYR A 39 -6.05 -29.35 -16.32
C TYR A 39 -5.59 -29.18 -14.86
N ILE A 40 -5.45 -30.31 -14.15
CA ILE A 40 -4.99 -30.33 -12.76
C ILE A 40 -3.56 -29.80 -12.69
N LEU A 41 -2.68 -30.26 -13.59
CA LEU A 41 -1.30 -29.83 -13.65
C LEU A 41 -1.19 -28.32 -13.92
N THR A 42 -1.99 -27.78 -14.85
CA THR A 42 -2.00 -26.36 -15.18
C THR A 42 -2.47 -25.52 -13.99
N LEU A 43 -3.52 -25.96 -13.28
CA LEU A 43 -4.00 -25.28 -12.08
C LEU A 43 -2.93 -25.23 -10.98
N ILE A 44 -2.30 -26.38 -10.70
CA ILE A 44 -1.21 -26.47 -9.73
C ILE A 44 -0.03 -25.59 -10.16
N ALA A 45 0.32 -25.61 -11.45
CA ALA A 45 1.42 -24.82 -11.99
C ALA A 45 1.19 -23.31 -11.80
N VAL A 46 0.01 -22.82 -12.15
CA VAL A 46 -0.36 -21.41 -11.97
C VAL A 46 -0.29 -21.03 -10.50
N LEU A 47 -0.88 -21.85 -9.62
CA LEU A 47 -0.95 -21.56 -8.19
C LEU A 47 0.46 -21.59 -7.54
N ALA A 48 1.29 -22.56 -7.91
CA ALA A 48 2.66 -22.68 -7.43
C ALA A 48 3.54 -21.51 -7.91
N VAL A 49 3.42 -21.08 -9.16
CA VAL A 49 4.19 -19.95 -9.69
C VAL A 49 3.83 -18.63 -8.98
N ILE A 50 2.56 -18.45 -8.62
CA ILE A 50 2.09 -17.25 -7.91
C ILE A 50 2.47 -17.28 -6.42
N MET A 51 2.27 -18.40 -5.73
CA MET A 51 2.51 -18.48 -4.28
C MET A 51 3.99 -18.62 -3.92
N ILE A 52 4.78 -19.34 -4.73
CA ILE A 52 6.15 -19.70 -4.34
C ILE A 52 7.13 -18.64 -4.87
N PRO A 53 7.79 -17.86 -3.99
CA PRO A 53 8.71 -16.79 -4.39
C PRO A 53 9.99 -17.29 -5.09
N PHE A 54 10.26 -18.60 -5.02
CA PHE A 54 11.36 -19.23 -5.74
C PHE A 54 11.25 -19.05 -7.26
N PHE A 55 10.05 -19.24 -7.82
CA PHE A 55 9.84 -19.09 -9.26
C PHE A 55 9.94 -17.64 -9.71
N ARG A 56 9.59 -16.68 -8.84
CA ARG A 56 9.66 -15.24 -9.11
C ARG A 56 11.08 -14.69 -9.28
N LYS A 57 12.04 -15.21 -8.51
CA LYS A 57 13.43 -14.72 -8.50
C LYS A 57 14.30 -15.33 -9.62
N ARG A 58 13.75 -16.25 -10.40
CA ARG A 58 14.46 -17.01 -11.43
C ARG A 58 13.94 -16.62 -12.81
N PRO A 59 14.78 -16.66 -13.86
CA PRO A 59 14.33 -16.37 -15.22
C PRO A 59 13.21 -17.33 -15.64
N LEU A 60 12.25 -16.79 -16.39
CA LEU A 60 11.06 -17.50 -16.90
C LEU A 60 11.37 -18.89 -17.49
N TRP A 61 12.48 -19.04 -18.20
CA TRP A 61 12.92 -20.29 -18.82
C TRP A 61 13.06 -21.46 -17.83
N ILE A 62 13.46 -21.19 -16.58
CA ILE A 62 13.57 -22.23 -15.55
C ILE A 62 12.19 -22.72 -15.13
N SER A 63 11.23 -21.81 -14.98
CA SER A 63 9.84 -22.16 -14.64
C SER A 63 9.18 -22.96 -15.77
N LEU A 64 9.36 -22.51 -17.02
CA LEU A 64 8.87 -23.22 -18.21
C LEU A 64 9.49 -24.63 -18.32
N SER A 65 10.80 -24.75 -18.15
CA SER A 65 11.49 -26.03 -18.21
C SER A 65 11.04 -26.98 -17.08
N TYR A 66 10.90 -26.47 -15.86
CA TYR A 66 10.45 -27.27 -14.72
C TYR A 66 9.07 -27.89 -14.95
N TRP A 67 8.08 -27.06 -15.33
CA TRP A 67 6.72 -27.55 -15.59
C TRP A 67 6.62 -28.40 -16.86
N GLY A 68 7.41 -28.09 -17.89
CA GLY A 68 7.52 -28.93 -19.09
C GLY A 68 8.09 -30.32 -18.79
N VAL A 69 9.13 -30.41 -17.96
CA VAL A 69 9.71 -31.70 -17.52
C VAL A 69 8.71 -32.49 -16.70
N ILE A 70 7.97 -31.85 -15.79
CA ILE A 70 6.92 -32.52 -15.00
C ILE A 70 5.83 -33.07 -15.91
N TYR A 71 5.37 -32.30 -16.90
CA TYR A 71 4.38 -32.78 -17.87
C TYR A 71 4.87 -34.04 -18.59
N VAL A 72 6.11 -34.03 -19.10
CA VAL A 72 6.70 -35.17 -19.79
C VAL A 72 6.83 -36.39 -18.87
N LEU A 73 7.28 -36.20 -17.63
CA LEU A 73 7.42 -37.28 -16.65
C LEU A 73 6.08 -37.93 -16.30
N ILE A 74 5.06 -37.13 -15.99
CA ILE A 74 3.72 -37.64 -15.66
C ILE A 74 3.17 -38.42 -16.85
N ARG A 75 3.35 -37.88 -18.06
CA ARG A 75 2.84 -38.51 -19.27
C ARG A 75 3.53 -39.84 -19.57
N LEU A 76 4.85 -39.90 -19.45
CA LEU A 76 5.63 -41.13 -19.66
C LEU A 76 5.31 -42.22 -18.63
N THR A 77 5.03 -41.83 -17.38
CA THR A 77 4.81 -42.78 -16.28
C THR A 77 3.37 -43.30 -16.21
N PHE A 78 2.37 -42.44 -16.42
CA PHE A 78 0.96 -42.80 -16.21
C PHE A 78 0.16 -43.03 -17.50
N PHE A 79 0.53 -42.41 -18.62
CA PHE A 79 -0.30 -42.36 -19.83
C PHE A 79 0.45 -42.83 -21.09
N ASN A 80 1.31 -43.85 -20.93
CA ASN A 80 2.13 -44.43 -22.00
C ASN A 80 1.32 -45.18 -23.09
N THR A 81 -0.01 -45.17 -23.02
CA THR A 81 -0.91 -45.89 -23.93
C THR A 81 -1.24 -45.09 -25.21
N ARG A 82 -1.17 -43.75 -25.20
CA ARG A 82 -1.28 -42.94 -26.43
C ARG A 82 0.13 -42.71 -27.01
N SER A 83 0.49 -43.49 -28.02
CA SER A 83 1.77 -43.36 -28.74
C SER A 83 1.98 -41.94 -29.28
N PHE A 84 3.24 -41.47 -29.33
CA PHE A 84 3.67 -40.17 -29.88
C PHE A 84 3.45 -40.01 -31.40
N VAL A 85 2.74 -40.95 -32.04
CA VAL A 85 2.59 -41.04 -33.49
C VAL A 85 1.13 -40.81 -33.87
N GLY A 86 0.90 -39.94 -34.87
CA GLY A 86 -0.43 -39.65 -35.42
C GLY A 86 -1.13 -38.44 -34.80
N ILE A 87 -2.47 -38.44 -34.80
CA ILE A 87 -3.33 -37.32 -34.35
C ILE A 87 -3.03 -36.89 -32.90
N ASN A 88 -2.59 -37.84 -32.05
CA ASN A 88 -2.19 -37.59 -30.67
C ASN A 88 -0.99 -36.63 -30.54
N LEU A 89 -0.12 -36.52 -31.56
CA LEU A 89 1.02 -35.60 -31.53
C LEU A 89 0.53 -34.14 -31.54
N TYR A 90 -0.45 -33.82 -32.37
CA TYR A 90 -1.01 -32.46 -32.44
C TYR A 90 -1.66 -32.08 -31.11
N LEU A 91 -2.39 -33.01 -30.50
CA LEU A 91 -3.05 -32.80 -29.22
C LEU A 91 -2.04 -32.63 -28.06
N SER A 92 -0.90 -33.32 -28.13
CA SER A 92 0.22 -33.14 -27.20
C SER A 92 0.83 -31.75 -27.27
N ILE A 93 1.01 -31.26 -28.49
CA ILE A 93 1.62 -29.95 -28.75
C ILE A 93 0.69 -28.86 -28.24
N THR A 94 -0.62 -28.99 -28.45
CA THR A 94 -1.60 -28.04 -27.91
C THR A 94 -1.64 -28.05 -26.38
N GLU A 95 -1.64 -29.22 -25.74
CA GLU A 95 -1.55 -29.35 -24.27
C GLU A 95 -0.35 -28.59 -23.69
N VAL A 96 0.85 -28.86 -24.24
CA VAL A 96 2.08 -28.20 -23.81
C VAL A 96 2.02 -26.70 -24.09
N ALA A 97 1.53 -26.28 -25.26
CA ALA A 97 1.40 -24.86 -25.58
C ALA A 97 0.50 -24.13 -24.59
N PHE A 98 -0.67 -24.68 -24.26
CA PHE A 98 -1.59 -24.10 -23.29
C PHE A 98 -0.98 -24.00 -21.89
N LEU A 99 -0.29 -25.06 -21.44
CA LEU A 99 0.40 -25.08 -20.16
C LEU A 99 1.53 -24.03 -20.10
N MET A 100 2.34 -23.93 -21.16
CA MET A 100 3.45 -22.98 -21.24
C MET A 100 2.95 -21.53 -21.24
N VAL A 101 1.86 -21.24 -21.97
CA VAL A 101 1.22 -19.91 -21.95
C VAL A 101 0.63 -19.61 -20.57
N ALA A 102 0.01 -20.58 -19.90
CA ALA A 102 -0.51 -20.40 -18.55
C ALA A 102 0.60 -20.08 -17.54
N VAL A 103 1.71 -20.82 -17.58
CA VAL A 103 2.90 -20.58 -16.74
C VAL A 103 3.50 -19.20 -17.02
N TRP A 104 3.58 -18.79 -18.28
CA TRP A 104 4.08 -17.47 -18.66
C TRP A 104 3.21 -16.34 -18.12
N LEU A 105 1.89 -16.42 -18.28
CA LEU A 105 0.95 -15.44 -17.75
C LEU A 105 0.97 -15.39 -16.22
N ALA A 106 1.02 -16.55 -15.55
CA ALA A 106 1.14 -16.63 -14.09
C ALA A 106 2.43 -15.99 -13.59
N TYR A 107 3.55 -16.21 -14.29
CA TYR A 107 4.83 -15.59 -13.97
C TYR A 107 4.76 -14.06 -14.11
N GLN A 108 4.11 -13.55 -15.16
CA GLN A 108 3.92 -12.11 -15.34
C GLN A 108 3.07 -11.50 -14.21
N VAL A 109 1.98 -12.16 -13.81
CA VAL A 109 1.17 -11.73 -12.66
C VAL A 109 1.99 -11.72 -11.37
N ALA A 110 2.82 -12.74 -11.16
CA ALA A 110 3.67 -12.83 -9.97
C ALA A 110 4.71 -11.69 -9.89
N LEU A 111 5.28 -11.28 -11.03
CA LEU A 111 6.18 -10.12 -11.12
C LEU A 111 5.44 -8.81 -10.85
N ASP A 112 4.31 -8.59 -11.52
CA ASP A 112 3.51 -7.36 -11.36
C ASP A 112 3.01 -7.19 -9.91
N LEU A 113 2.76 -8.29 -9.21
CA LEU A 113 2.33 -8.29 -7.81
C LEU A 113 3.48 -7.91 -6.85
N ASP A 114 4.69 -8.38 -7.12
CA ASP A 114 5.90 -8.03 -6.35
C ASP A 114 6.29 -6.56 -6.54
N ASP A 115 6.22 -6.06 -7.78
CA ASP A 115 6.44 -4.64 -8.05
C ASP A 115 5.42 -3.76 -7.32
N PHE A 116 4.17 -4.21 -7.23
CA PHE A 116 3.14 -3.51 -6.45
C PHE A 116 3.44 -3.56 -4.95
N GLU A 117 3.79 -4.73 -4.41
CA GLU A 117 4.18 -4.91 -3.01
C GLU A 117 5.36 -3.99 -2.64
N GLN A 118 6.41 -3.98 -3.47
CA GLN A 118 7.58 -3.11 -3.29
C GLN A 118 7.23 -1.63 -3.40
N ALA A 119 6.34 -1.23 -4.31
CA ALA A 119 5.88 0.14 -4.42
C ALA A 119 5.12 0.59 -3.15
N VAL A 120 4.27 -0.28 -2.59
CA VAL A 120 3.56 -0.01 -1.33
C VAL A 120 4.54 0.08 -0.16
N ILE A 121 5.52 -0.82 -0.08
CA ILE A 121 6.57 -0.80 0.96
C ILE A 121 7.38 0.50 0.87
N ASN A 122 7.84 0.88 -0.33
CA ASN A 122 8.63 2.09 -0.53
C ASN A 122 7.82 3.39 -0.29
N MET A 123 6.50 3.36 -0.49
CA MET A 123 5.62 4.49 -0.16
C MET A 123 5.29 4.58 1.33
N THR A 124 5.27 3.45 2.05
CA THR A 124 4.89 3.40 3.47
C THR A 124 6.08 3.51 4.42
N LEU A 125 7.26 3.11 3.97
CA LEU A 125 8.51 3.25 4.70
C LEU A 125 9.45 4.16 3.89
N PRO A 126 9.56 5.46 4.26
CA PRO A 126 10.58 6.32 3.69
C PRO A 126 11.93 5.62 3.87
N GLN A 127 12.61 5.31 2.77
CA GLN A 127 13.91 4.64 2.81
C GLN A 127 14.81 5.37 3.79
N LEU A 128 15.19 4.67 4.88
CA LEU A 128 16.09 5.17 5.90
C LEU A 128 17.45 5.46 5.28
N ASN A 129 17.57 6.70 4.86
CA ASN A 129 18.74 7.55 4.71
C ASN A 129 20.00 6.92 4.07
N ARG A 130 20.36 7.46 2.90
CA ARG A 130 21.58 7.22 2.12
C ARG A 130 22.91 7.46 2.87
N GLN A 131 22.83 7.87 4.14
CA GLN A 131 23.96 8.20 5.03
C GLN A 131 24.46 7.00 5.87
N VAL A 132 23.75 5.88 5.91
CA VAL A 132 24.17 4.71 6.69
C VAL A 132 25.07 3.81 5.83
N ARG A 133 26.38 3.84 6.09
CA ARG A 133 27.37 2.96 5.43
C ARG A 133 27.65 1.72 6.26
N ARG A 134 27.98 0.60 5.60
CA ARG A 134 28.32 -0.65 6.29
C ARG A 134 29.72 -0.57 6.87
N LEU A 135 29.87 -0.92 8.15
CA LEU A 135 31.15 -0.87 8.87
C LEU A 135 32.26 -1.67 8.16
N ALA A 136 31.91 -2.81 7.55
CA ALA A 136 32.86 -3.67 6.83
C ALA A 136 33.46 -3.01 5.58
N GLU A 137 32.78 -2.02 5.00
CA GLU A 137 33.19 -1.32 3.77
C GLU A 137 33.88 0.02 4.08
N SER A 138 33.93 0.46 5.34
CA SER A 138 34.43 1.78 5.76
C SER A 138 35.78 1.74 6.49
N GLY A 139 36.53 0.64 6.42
CA GLY A 139 37.79 0.46 7.15
C GLY A 139 38.85 1.53 6.86
N ASP A 140 39.07 1.84 5.58
CA ASP A 140 40.08 2.81 5.15
C ASP A 140 39.74 4.24 5.60
N GLU A 141 38.46 4.62 5.56
CA GLU A 141 37.97 5.93 6.04
C GLU A 141 38.16 6.05 7.56
N ILE A 142 37.82 5.02 8.33
CA ILE A 142 37.99 4.98 9.79
C ILE A 142 39.48 5.10 10.16
N GLN A 143 40.34 4.34 9.47
CA GLN A 143 41.78 4.37 9.71
C GLN A 143 42.37 5.75 9.39
N THR A 144 41.92 6.38 8.30
CA THR A 144 42.33 7.73 7.92
C THR A 144 41.99 8.74 9.01
N GLU A 145 40.76 8.70 9.54
CA GLU A 145 40.32 9.64 10.58
C GLU A 145 41.03 9.39 11.92
N MET A 146 41.33 8.13 12.26
CA MET A 146 42.19 7.79 13.41
C MET A 146 43.61 8.35 13.27
N ILE A 147 44.24 8.20 12.10
CA ILE A 147 45.58 8.75 11.84
C ILE A 147 45.56 10.28 11.95
N ARG A 148 44.52 10.92 11.40
CA ARG A 148 44.32 12.38 11.45
C ARG A 148 44.12 12.88 12.87
N SER A 149 43.25 12.24 13.65
CA SER A 149 43.00 12.54 15.07
C SER A 149 44.30 12.47 15.87
N ARG A 150 45.12 11.42 15.66
CA ARG A 150 46.42 11.26 16.32
C ARG A 150 47.42 12.35 15.92
N ARG A 151 47.54 12.65 14.62
CA ARG A 151 48.48 13.67 14.11
C ARG A 151 48.16 15.07 14.63
N HIS A 152 46.87 15.41 14.73
CA HIS A 152 46.42 16.73 15.13
C HIS A 152 46.00 16.82 16.61
N ARG A 153 46.21 15.77 17.40
CA ARG A 153 45.82 15.67 18.82
C ARG A 153 44.35 16.08 19.06
N ARG A 154 43.46 15.66 18.16
CA ARG A 154 42.01 15.91 18.30
C ARG A 154 41.33 14.68 18.90
N PRO A 155 40.45 14.81 19.90
CA PRO A 155 39.73 13.68 20.46
C PRO A 155 38.78 13.07 19.41
N LEU A 156 38.75 11.74 19.33
CA LEU A 156 37.81 10.95 18.52
C LEU A 156 36.96 10.11 19.45
N SER A 157 35.63 10.20 19.34
CA SER A 157 34.68 9.43 20.12
C SER A 157 33.88 8.48 19.22
N VAL A 158 33.51 7.31 19.76
CA VAL A 158 32.68 6.31 19.07
C VAL A 158 31.48 6.02 19.94
N LEU A 159 30.28 6.11 19.35
CA LEU A 159 29.02 5.80 20.02
C LEU A 159 28.43 4.54 19.39
N VAL A 160 28.19 3.52 20.22
CA VAL A 160 27.50 2.28 19.79
C VAL A 160 26.09 2.31 20.35
N ILE A 161 25.12 2.53 19.48
CA ILE A 161 23.70 2.52 19.83
C ILE A 161 23.16 1.12 19.52
N LYS A 162 22.69 0.42 20.54
CA LYS A 162 21.96 -0.86 20.38
C LYS A 162 20.59 -0.69 21.02
N PRO A 163 19.51 -1.15 20.37
CA PRO A 163 18.21 -1.17 21.01
C PRO A 163 18.21 -2.23 22.12
N ASP A 164 17.59 -1.93 23.25
CA ASP A 164 17.38 -2.90 24.33
C ASP A 164 16.37 -3.96 23.86
N ALA A 165 16.70 -5.24 23.96
CA ALA A 165 15.89 -6.34 23.44
C ALA A 165 14.47 -6.37 24.03
N ASN A 166 14.32 -5.96 25.30
CA ASN A 166 13.03 -5.85 25.96
C ASN A 166 12.23 -4.62 25.50
N SER A 167 12.90 -3.57 25.05
CA SER A 167 12.26 -2.38 24.47
C SER A 167 11.81 -2.61 23.01
N VAL A 168 12.40 -3.57 22.29
CA VAL A 168 12.04 -3.87 20.88
C VAL A 168 10.67 -4.52 20.79
N THR A 169 10.31 -5.44 21.70
CA THR A 169 8.98 -6.05 21.70
C THR A 169 7.88 -5.06 22.07
N THR A 170 8.15 -4.15 23.02
CA THR A 170 7.26 -3.02 23.33
C THR A 170 7.23 -1.98 22.20
N ALA A 171 8.36 -1.73 21.53
CA ALA A 171 8.44 -0.84 20.38
C ALA A 171 7.73 -1.43 19.16
N ILE A 172 7.73 -2.74 18.92
CA ILE A 172 6.94 -3.36 17.84
C ILE A 172 5.45 -3.14 18.07
N HIS A 173 4.96 -3.31 19.31
CA HIS A 173 3.57 -2.97 19.65
C HIS A 173 3.28 -1.47 19.46
N ARG A 174 4.22 -0.60 19.83
CA ARG A 174 4.11 0.85 19.64
C ARG A 174 4.21 1.28 18.17
N THR A 175 5.03 0.62 17.35
CA THR A 175 5.19 0.86 15.92
C THR A 175 3.96 0.37 15.16
N VAL A 176 3.36 -0.75 15.55
CA VAL A 176 2.05 -1.16 15.02
C VAL A 176 1.00 -0.12 15.38
N GLN A 177 1.00 0.40 16.62
CA GLN A 177 0.09 1.45 17.05
C GLN A 177 0.34 2.78 16.33
N GLU A 178 1.60 3.15 16.06
CA GLU A 178 1.99 4.35 15.33
C GLU A 178 1.64 4.24 13.83
N VAL A 179 1.81 3.06 13.22
CA VAL A 179 1.39 2.79 11.85
C VAL A 179 -0.13 2.79 11.76
N GLN A 180 -0.84 2.14 12.69
CA GLN A 180 -2.30 2.19 12.78
C GLN A 180 -2.77 3.64 12.99
N GLN A 181 -2.14 4.40 13.87
CA GLN A 181 -2.48 5.80 14.11
C GLN A 181 -2.21 6.67 12.88
N ALA A 182 -1.10 6.46 12.17
CA ALA A 182 -0.79 7.16 10.93
C ALA A 182 -1.79 6.81 9.82
N MET A 183 -2.17 5.54 9.69
CA MET A 183 -3.21 5.09 8.75
C MET A 183 -4.58 5.65 9.11
N MET A 184 -4.98 5.62 10.39
CA MET A 184 -6.24 6.19 10.86
C MET A 184 -6.27 7.71 10.66
N THR A 185 -5.19 8.41 11.01
CA THR A 185 -5.05 9.86 10.78
C THR A 185 -5.19 10.17 9.30
N ARG A 186 -4.51 9.42 8.43
CA ARG A 186 -4.58 9.63 6.99
C ARG A 186 -5.94 9.31 6.41
N TYR A 187 -6.59 8.23 6.86
CA TYR A 187 -7.97 7.91 6.50
C TYR A 187 -8.91 9.04 6.90
N VAL A 188 -8.82 9.54 8.14
CA VAL A 188 -9.65 10.66 8.62
C VAL A 188 -9.41 11.92 7.78
N VAL A 189 -8.16 12.30 7.49
CA VAL A 189 -7.84 13.47 6.66
C VAL A 189 -8.39 13.31 5.24
N THR A 190 -8.18 12.16 4.59
CA THR A 190 -8.69 11.91 3.23
C THR A 190 -10.23 11.87 3.17
N SER A 191 -10.86 11.21 4.15
CA SER A 191 -12.32 11.17 4.24
C SER A 191 -12.91 12.54 4.54
N LEU A 192 -12.24 13.36 5.36
CA LEU A 192 -12.64 14.73 5.65
C LEU A 192 -12.60 15.61 4.40
N THR A 193 -11.58 15.44 3.53
CA THR A 193 -11.55 16.12 2.22
C THR A 193 -12.78 15.80 1.36
N SER A 194 -13.24 14.53 1.38
CA SER A 194 -14.46 14.13 0.67
C SER A 194 -15.71 14.77 1.26
N VAL A 195 -15.82 14.80 2.60
CA VAL A 195 -16.96 15.44 3.29
C VAL A 195 -16.99 16.94 3.03
N VAL A 196 -15.84 17.60 3.03
CA VAL A 196 -15.74 19.04 2.76
C VAL A 196 -16.09 19.34 1.30
N SER A 197 -15.62 18.52 0.35
CA SER A 197 -15.94 18.64 -1.07
C SER A 197 -17.44 18.55 -1.37
N ASP A 198 -18.21 17.73 -0.63
CA ASP A 198 -19.67 17.62 -0.78
C ASP A 198 -20.41 18.92 -0.40
N VAL A 199 -19.81 19.73 0.47
CA VAL A 199 -20.44 20.92 1.08
C VAL A 199 -20.00 22.21 0.36
N MET A 200 -18.88 22.16 -0.36
CA MET A 200 -18.27 23.25 -1.11
C MET A 200 -19.06 23.68 -2.35
N ARG A 201 -18.89 24.95 -2.73
CA ARG A 201 -19.40 25.49 -4.00
C ARG A 201 -18.43 25.13 -5.13
N ARG A 202 -18.92 25.16 -6.38
CA ARG A 202 -18.10 24.92 -7.57
C ARG A 202 -16.91 25.88 -7.74
N THR A 203 -16.99 27.06 -7.14
CA THR A 203 -15.97 28.11 -7.19
C THR A 203 -14.89 27.96 -6.12
N ASP A 204 -15.13 27.11 -5.11
CA ASP A 204 -14.20 26.94 -4.00
C ASP A 204 -13.09 25.94 -4.38
N THR A 205 -11.88 26.14 -3.85
CA THR A 205 -10.70 25.30 -4.13
C THR A 205 -10.11 24.73 -2.85
N ILE A 206 -9.70 23.45 -2.85
CA ILE A 206 -8.99 22.80 -1.73
C ILE A 206 -7.51 22.63 -2.08
N PHE A 207 -6.64 22.98 -1.13
CA PHE A 207 -5.21 22.68 -1.18
C PHE A 207 -4.83 21.75 -0.03
N GLU A 208 -4.24 20.59 -0.33
CA GLU A 208 -3.76 19.64 0.69
C GLU A 208 -2.32 19.98 1.10
N GLN A 209 -2.02 19.95 2.40
CA GLN A 209 -0.65 20.03 2.93
C GLN A 209 -0.25 18.69 3.58
N PRO A 210 0.41 17.78 2.83
CA PRO A 210 0.68 16.41 3.30
C PRO A 210 1.54 16.33 4.57
N ASN A 211 2.39 17.32 4.81
CA ASN A 211 3.32 17.31 5.96
C ASN A 211 2.69 17.85 7.26
N ALA A 212 1.53 18.52 7.18
CA ALA A 212 0.90 19.21 8.30
C ALA A 212 -0.48 18.62 8.67
N ASN A 213 -0.91 17.53 8.00
CA ASN A 213 -2.23 16.88 8.20
C ASN A 213 -3.42 17.87 8.16
N GLN A 214 -3.29 18.92 7.35
CA GLN A 214 -4.30 19.97 7.19
C GLN A 214 -4.56 20.23 5.72
N PHE A 215 -5.72 20.79 5.42
CA PHE A 215 -6.08 21.25 4.09
C PHE A 215 -6.64 22.67 4.18
N ILE A 216 -6.36 23.47 3.18
CA ILE A 216 -6.75 24.87 3.07
C ILE A 216 -7.90 24.95 2.08
N VAL A 217 -9.01 25.54 2.50
CA VAL A 217 -10.15 25.82 1.62
C VAL A 217 -10.14 27.30 1.27
N MET A 218 -10.10 27.60 -0.02
CA MET A 218 -10.23 28.96 -0.55
C MET A 218 -11.60 29.11 -1.18
N SER A 219 -12.41 30.02 -0.62
CA SER A 219 -13.74 30.36 -1.13
C SER A 219 -13.75 31.78 -1.67
N PRO A 220 -13.74 32.00 -3.00
CA PRO A 220 -13.84 33.34 -3.57
C PRO A 220 -15.10 34.08 -3.11
N GLU A 221 -15.01 35.40 -3.02
CA GLU A 221 -16.16 36.29 -2.74
C GLU A 221 -16.88 36.04 -1.40
N THR A 222 -16.21 35.40 -0.44
CA THR A 222 -16.77 35.08 0.88
C THR A 222 -16.01 35.83 1.96
N SER A 223 -16.71 36.71 2.70
CA SER A 223 -16.15 37.41 3.86
C SER A 223 -16.15 36.50 5.11
N THR A 224 -15.37 36.87 6.12
CA THR A 224 -15.32 36.19 7.42
C THR A 224 -16.71 36.02 8.07
N LEU A 225 -17.57 37.04 7.96
CA LEU A 225 -18.95 37.03 8.48
C LEU A 225 -19.83 35.97 7.80
N ASN A 226 -19.65 35.76 6.49
CA ASN A 226 -20.42 34.79 5.71
C ASN A 226 -19.85 33.36 5.77
N SER A 227 -18.62 33.22 6.29
CA SER A 227 -17.94 31.93 6.41
C SER A 227 -18.45 31.09 7.60
N GLY A 228 -19.10 31.70 8.59
CA GLY A 228 -19.59 31.00 9.78
C GLY A 228 -20.57 29.86 9.47
N ALA A 229 -21.56 30.12 8.62
CA ALA A 229 -22.53 29.09 8.19
C ALA A 229 -21.87 27.96 7.38
N PHE A 230 -20.77 28.25 6.68
CA PHE A 230 -20.02 27.26 5.92
C PHE A 230 -19.16 26.38 6.85
N ILE A 231 -18.49 26.99 7.84
CA ILE A 231 -17.76 26.26 8.90
C ILE A 231 -18.70 25.33 9.68
N GLU A 232 -19.88 25.82 10.08
CA GLU A 232 -20.85 25.03 10.84
C GLU A 232 -21.32 23.82 10.02
N ARG A 233 -21.60 24.01 8.71
CA ARG A 233 -21.92 22.88 7.81
C ARG A 233 -20.79 21.86 7.72
N ILE A 234 -19.53 22.30 7.66
CA ILE A 234 -18.36 21.41 7.65
C ILE A 234 -18.25 20.64 8.98
N GLN A 235 -18.39 21.33 10.12
CA GLN A 235 -18.29 20.73 11.44
C GLN A 235 -19.40 19.71 11.70
N THR A 236 -20.63 20.04 11.34
CA THR A 236 -21.78 19.13 11.43
C THR A 236 -21.59 17.92 10.53
N ALA A 237 -21.21 18.12 9.26
CA ALA A 237 -20.99 17.02 8.33
C ALA A 237 -19.83 16.11 8.75
N ALA A 238 -18.74 16.66 9.31
CA ALA A 238 -17.62 15.89 9.84
C ALA A 238 -18.02 15.09 11.10
N THR A 239 -18.84 15.68 11.97
CA THR A 239 -19.33 15.00 13.18
C THR A 239 -20.30 13.88 12.82
N GLU A 240 -21.27 14.12 11.93
CA GLU A 240 -22.29 13.14 11.54
C GLU A 240 -21.72 11.99 10.69
N LYS A 241 -20.85 12.28 9.71
CA LYS A 241 -20.34 11.26 8.78
C LYS A 241 -19.09 10.55 9.30
N LEU A 242 -18.26 11.21 10.11
CA LEU A 242 -16.95 10.69 10.51
C LEU A 242 -16.76 10.60 12.03
N GLY A 243 -17.67 11.16 12.85
CA GLY A 243 -17.56 11.14 14.30
C GLY A 243 -16.39 11.96 14.86
N VAL A 244 -15.84 12.89 14.06
CA VAL A 244 -14.67 13.70 14.43
C VAL A 244 -15.03 15.18 14.55
N ASN A 245 -14.45 15.82 15.57
CA ASN A 245 -14.55 17.27 15.75
C ASN A 245 -13.46 17.97 14.94
N VAL A 246 -13.86 18.94 14.13
CA VAL A 246 -12.95 19.69 13.25
C VAL A 246 -12.80 21.13 13.76
N ILE A 247 -11.56 21.61 13.79
CA ILE A 247 -11.22 22.98 14.16
C ILE A 247 -10.98 23.74 12.87
N CYS A 248 -11.68 24.86 12.69
CA CYS A 248 -11.59 25.67 11.48
C CYS A 248 -11.19 27.09 11.86
N GLY A 249 -10.12 27.60 11.26
CA GLY A 249 -9.77 29.02 11.32
C GLY A 249 -10.10 29.69 10.00
N VAL A 250 -10.50 30.96 10.04
CA VAL A 250 -10.84 31.75 8.85
C VAL A 250 -10.12 33.08 8.91
N ALA A 251 -9.63 33.50 7.74
CA ALA A 251 -9.08 34.83 7.48
C ALA A 251 -9.62 35.32 6.12
N SER A 252 -9.81 36.62 5.98
CA SER A 252 -10.36 37.27 4.79
C SER A 252 -9.35 38.25 4.18
N PHE A 253 -9.24 38.23 2.87
CA PHE A 253 -8.50 39.24 2.11
C PHE A 253 -9.44 40.40 1.75
N PRO A 254 -9.02 41.68 1.86
CA PRO A 254 -7.71 42.17 2.30
C PRO A 254 -7.63 42.50 3.80
N ASP A 255 -8.71 42.28 4.55
CA ASP A 255 -8.85 42.80 5.92
C ASP A 255 -7.86 42.19 6.93
N ASP A 256 -7.58 40.89 6.81
CA ASP A 256 -6.72 40.16 7.76
C ASP A 256 -5.27 40.03 7.28
N ALA A 257 -5.02 40.04 5.97
CA ALA A 257 -3.69 39.87 5.38
C ALA A 257 -3.62 40.37 3.94
N LEU A 258 -2.41 40.75 3.49
CA LEU A 258 -2.15 41.26 2.14
C LEU A 258 -1.52 40.21 1.20
N THR A 259 -1.03 39.10 1.75
CA THR A 259 -0.45 37.99 0.98
C THR A 259 -1.11 36.66 1.35
N PHE A 260 -1.06 35.69 0.44
CA PHE A 260 -1.64 34.36 0.68
C PHE A 260 -0.98 33.64 1.86
N ASP A 261 0.34 33.73 1.99
CA ASP A 261 1.07 33.08 3.08
C ASP A 261 0.72 33.68 4.46
N GLU A 262 0.53 35.01 4.53
CA GLU A 262 0.07 35.69 5.74
C GLU A 262 -1.39 35.32 6.07
N LEU A 263 -2.24 35.16 5.05
CA LEU A 263 -3.64 34.77 5.23
C LEU A 263 -3.80 33.35 5.77
N VAL A 264 -2.95 32.42 5.30
CA VAL A 264 -2.89 31.05 5.85
C VAL A 264 -2.42 31.09 7.31
N ARG A 265 -1.37 31.86 7.63
CA ARG A 265 -0.87 32.02 9.01
C ARG A 265 -1.92 32.59 9.96
N GLU A 266 -2.69 33.58 9.51
CA GLU A 266 -3.73 34.17 10.36
C GLU A 266 -4.90 33.19 10.58
N ALA A 267 -5.27 32.43 9.55
CA ALA A 267 -6.25 31.35 9.68
C ALA A 267 -5.76 30.25 10.66
N GLU A 268 -4.50 29.84 10.59
CA GLU A 268 -3.90 28.88 11.54
C GLU A 268 -3.91 29.41 12.99
N SER A 269 -3.55 30.68 13.18
CA SER A 269 -3.61 31.37 14.47
C SER A 269 -5.03 31.38 15.05
N HIS A 270 -6.04 31.66 14.22
CA HIS A 270 -7.45 31.60 14.61
C HIS A 270 -7.89 30.19 15.01
N ALA A 271 -7.49 29.16 14.26
CA ALA A 271 -7.76 27.76 14.59
C ALA A 271 -7.14 27.37 15.95
N ALA A 272 -5.87 27.73 16.19
CA ALA A 272 -5.16 27.44 17.43
C ALA A 272 -5.78 28.13 18.67
N ARG A 273 -6.26 29.37 18.50
CA ARG A 273 -7.00 30.10 19.56
C ARG A 273 -8.32 29.41 19.90
N GLN A 274 -9.03 28.90 18.90
CA GLN A 274 -10.28 28.17 19.10
C GLN A 274 -10.07 26.82 19.80
N GLN A 275 -8.99 26.11 19.45
CA GLN A 275 -8.57 24.86 20.13
C GLN A 275 -8.24 25.08 21.61
N SER A 276 -7.60 26.20 21.93
CA SER A 276 -7.25 26.57 23.31
C SER A 276 -8.49 26.91 24.14
N ARG A 277 -9.49 27.57 23.54
CA ARG A 277 -10.77 27.88 24.18
C ARG A 277 -11.65 26.64 24.42
N SER A 278 -11.71 25.72 23.45
CA SER A 278 -12.48 24.47 23.61
C SER A 278 -11.87 23.51 24.64
N SER A 279 -10.54 23.56 24.82
CA SER A 279 -9.84 22.77 25.85
C SER A 279 -10.04 23.30 27.28
N GLN A 280 -10.29 24.60 27.45
CA GLN A 280 -10.54 25.22 28.76
C GLN A 280 -12.02 25.17 29.20
N ALA A 281 -12.96 24.94 28.28
CA ALA A 281 -14.40 24.93 28.56
C ALA A 281 -14.95 23.59 29.11
N LYS A 282 -14.11 22.57 29.35
CA LYS A 282 -14.52 21.28 29.93
C LYS A 282 -14.33 21.31 31.46
N PRO A 283 -15.39 21.46 32.29
CA PRO A 283 -15.25 21.44 33.74
C PRO A 283 -14.91 20.02 34.26
N PRO A 284 -14.21 19.89 35.40
CA PRO A 284 -13.94 18.61 36.03
C PRO A 284 -15.22 18.11 36.73
N THR A 285 -16.01 17.31 36.03
CA THR A 285 -17.05 16.48 36.65
C THR A 285 -16.41 15.16 37.07
N GLU A 286 -15.94 15.09 38.32
CA GLU A 286 -16.00 13.91 39.20
C GLU A 286 -15.31 14.22 40.54
N ALA A 287 -16.04 14.91 41.41
CA ALA A 287 -15.78 14.93 42.84
C ALA A 287 -17.11 15.06 43.56
N ARG A 288 -17.79 13.93 43.81
CA ARG A 288 -18.72 13.68 44.93
C ARG A 288 -19.36 12.29 44.80
N SER A 289 -18.81 11.34 45.54
CA SER A 289 -19.61 10.35 46.28
C SER A 289 -18.83 9.95 47.52
N SER A 290 -18.98 10.79 48.55
CA SER A 290 -18.70 10.44 49.93
C SER A 290 -19.84 9.54 50.45
N VAL A 291 -19.48 8.34 50.88
CA VAL A 291 -19.79 7.78 52.21
C VAL A 291 -21.01 8.35 52.95
N GLN A 292 -22.01 7.50 53.17
CA GLN A 292 -22.90 7.38 54.33
C GLN A 292 -23.53 5.97 54.23
N THR A 293 -23.20 4.96 55.03
CA THR A 293 -23.40 4.71 56.48
C THR A 293 -24.88 4.49 56.86
N GLU A 294 -25.14 3.30 57.45
CA GLU A 294 -26.35 2.82 58.18
C GLU A 294 -27.62 2.56 57.32
N VAL A 295 -28.32 1.41 57.40
CA VAL A 295 -28.62 0.44 58.48
C VAL A 295 -28.65 -0.99 57.91
#